data_AF-A0A0D6KGU4-F1
#
_entry.id   AF-A0A0D6KGU4-F1
#
_cell.length_a   1.000
_cell.length_b   1.000
_cell.length_c   1.000
_cell.angle_alpha   90.00
_cell.angle_beta   90.00
_cell.angle_gamma   90.00
#
_symmetry.space_group_name_H-M   'P 1'
#
loop_
_entity.id
_entity.type
_entity.pdbx_description
1 polymer ?
#
loop_
_entity_poly.entity_id
_entity_poly.type
_entity_poly.pdbx_seq_one_letter_code
_entity_poly.pdbx_strand_id
1 'polypeptide(L)'
;MSFIENANSAAKEVMDQIDPRLSVKYATVIEFLCDNPNMAAAGRSKDSSEIGTLNYIKAQAWNFKKGREQKTPEPPKTIPDEMVGIILNQYFNVPADEIQKAKEWHLLSMGAENLVGDLLERYIAHTLEDEGWVWCSGSVVRSVDFIYRDEQRQWQSLQVKNRDNSENSSSSAIRNGTPIKKWHRTFSKKQGDNWKNFPLTTPHNLSEENFQKFVENYLQNLKNIMSND
;
A
#
# COMPACT_ATOMS: atom_id res chain seq x y z
N MET A 1 10.18 22.89 -2.64
CA MET A 1 10.72 21.58 -3.09
C MET A 1 10.49 21.50 -4.58
N SER A 2 11.53 21.28 -5.38
CA SER A 2 11.45 21.22 -6.83
C SER A 2 12.24 20.02 -7.33
N PHE A 3 11.67 19.27 -8.26
CA PHE A 3 12.37 18.20 -8.96
C PHE A 3 13.34 18.79 -9.99
N ILE A 4 14.39 18.03 -10.33
CA ILE A 4 15.30 18.37 -11.44
C ILE A 4 14.51 18.49 -12.76
N GLU A 5 14.94 19.37 -13.67
CA GLU A 5 14.20 19.67 -14.92
C GLU A 5 13.90 18.43 -15.77
N ASN A 6 14.84 17.47 -15.81
CA ASN A 6 14.73 16.22 -16.56
C ASN A 6 14.26 15.03 -15.70
N ALA A 7 13.54 15.27 -14.59
CA ALA A 7 13.18 14.23 -13.63
C ALA A 7 12.41 13.05 -14.27
N ASN A 8 11.50 13.31 -15.20
CA ASN A 8 10.73 12.26 -15.87
C ASN A 8 11.62 11.33 -16.71
N SER A 9 12.50 11.88 -17.55
CA SER A 9 13.40 11.08 -18.37
C SER A 9 14.45 10.35 -17.50
N ALA A 10 14.99 11.03 -16.50
CA ALA A 10 15.91 10.42 -15.53
C ALA A 10 15.26 9.25 -14.78
N ALA A 11 14.00 9.39 -14.35
CA ALA A 11 13.25 8.33 -13.70
C ALA A 11 13.07 7.10 -14.61
N LYS A 12 12.74 7.34 -15.89
CA LYS A 12 12.63 6.27 -16.88
C LYS A 12 13.96 5.54 -17.07
N GLU A 13 15.06 6.27 -17.30
CA GLU A 13 16.39 5.69 -17.52
C GLU A 13 16.89 4.89 -16.31
N VAL A 14 16.67 5.41 -15.10
CA VAL A 14 17.01 4.71 -13.85
C VAL A 14 16.22 3.40 -13.74
N MET A 15 14.91 3.44 -14.00
CA MET A 15 14.09 2.25 -13.90
C MET A 15 14.36 1.25 -15.04
N ASP A 16 14.76 1.71 -16.23
CA ASP A 16 15.18 0.82 -17.32
C ASP A 16 16.37 -0.05 -16.91
N GLN A 17 17.26 0.45 -16.05
CA GLN A 17 18.39 -0.32 -15.51
C GLN A 17 17.97 -1.29 -14.38
N ILE A 18 16.81 -1.09 -13.77
CA ILE A 18 16.34 -1.84 -12.59
C ILE A 18 15.28 -2.88 -12.96
N ASP A 19 14.23 -2.46 -13.67
CA ASP A 19 13.18 -3.30 -14.27
C ASP A 19 12.47 -2.52 -15.40
N PRO A 20 12.83 -2.76 -16.68
CA PRO A 20 12.25 -2.07 -17.83
C PRO A 20 10.72 -2.08 -17.92
N ARG A 21 10.07 -3.09 -17.33
CA ARG A 21 8.60 -3.23 -17.34
C ARG A 21 7.92 -2.19 -16.47
N LEU A 22 8.65 -1.61 -15.51
CA LEU A 22 8.15 -0.62 -14.57
C LEU A 22 8.51 0.82 -14.97
N SER A 23 9.33 1.03 -15.99
CA SER A 23 9.91 2.35 -16.29
C SER A 23 8.88 3.41 -16.61
N VAL A 24 7.89 3.08 -17.44
CA VAL A 24 6.82 4.02 -17.79
C VAL A 24 6.00 4.36 -16.54
N LYS A 25 5.57 3.35 -15.78
CA LYS A 25 4.81 3.53 -14.53
C LYS A 25 5.57 4.39 -13.52
N TYR A 26 6.86 4.11 -13.33
CA TYR A 26 7.68 4.87 -12.40
C TYR A 26 7.91 6.32 -12.86
N ALA A 27 8.17 6.54 -14.15
CA ALA A 27 8.27 7.89 -14.71
C ALA A 27 6.97 8.69 -14.54
N THR A 28 5.81 8.05 -14.71
CA THR A 28 4.50 8.66 -14.43
C THR A 28 4.34 9.07 -12.97
N VAL A 29 4.79 8.24 -12.01
CA VAL A 29 4.79 8.61 -10.58
C VAL A 29 5.69 9.82 -10.31
N ILE A 30 6.88 9.87 -10.91
CA ILE A 30 7.77 11.03 -10.76
C ILE A 30 7.18 12.28 -11.41
N GLU A 31 6.52 12.16 -12.56
CA GLU A 31 5.79 13.28 -13.18
C GLU A 31 4.69 13.82 -12.24
N PHE A 32 3.90 12.93 -11.65
CA PHE A 32 2.90 13.32 -10.65
C PHE A 32 3.52 14.07 -9.47
N LEU A 33 4.69 13.64 -8.99
CA LEU A 33 5.40 14.30 -7.89
C LEU A 33 6.06 15.63 -8.29
N CYS A 34 6.44 15.82 -9.56
CA CYS A 34 6.85 17.12 -10.06
C CYS A 34 5.72 18.15 -9.95
N ASP A 35 4.49 17.74 -10.29
CA ASP A 35 3.29 18.58 -10.18
C ASP A 35 2.82 18.72 -8.71
N ASN A 36 3.13 17.73 -7.85
CA ASN A 36 2.67 17.63 -6.47
C ASN A 36 3.81 17.34 -5.47
N PRO A 37 4.83 18.21 -5.35
CA PRO A 37 6.05 17.91 -4.59
C PRO A 37 5.82 17.70 -3.09
N ASN A 38 4.74 18.24 -2.52
CA ASN A 38 4.38 18.05 -1.10
C ASN A 38 3.90 16.62 -0.79
N MET A 39 3.50 15.86 -1.80
CA MET A 39 3.08 14.47 -1.69
C MET A 39 4.26 13.49 -1.77
N ALA A 40 5.47 13.96 -2.09
CA ALA A 40 6.66 13.12 -2.12
C ALA A 40 6.98 12.58 -0.72
N ALA A 41 7.19 11.27 -0.61
CA ALA A 41 7.69 10.68 0.63
C ALA A 41 9.17 11.03 0.81
N ALA A 42 9.56 11.37 2.04
CA ALA A 42 10.96 11.64 2.37
C ALA A 42 11.81 10.36 2.21
N GLY A 43 13.02 10.50 1.68
CA GLY A 43 13.99 9.41 1.68
C GLY A 43 14.44 9.06 3.10
N ARG A 44 14.82 7.80 3.31
CA ARG A 44 15.26 7.30 4.63
C ARG A 44 16.74 7.54 4.90
N SER A 45 17.53 7.82 3.86
CA SER A 45 18.97 8.07 3.98
C SER A 45 19.28 9.56 3.83
N LYS A 46 20.43 9.98 4.37
CA LYS A 46 20.94 11.36 4.23
C LYS A 46 21.00 11.78 2.75
N ASP A 47 21.44 10.89 1.86
CA ASP A 47 21.61 11.16 0.43
C ASP A 47 20.31 11.14 -0.38
N SER A 48 19.22 10.58 0.17
CA SER A 48 17.87 10.59 -0.42
C SER A 48 16.90 11.52 0.32
N SER A 49 17.38 12.22 1.34
CA SER A 49 16.56 13.13 2.16
C SER A 49 16.11 14.36 1.38
N GLU A 50 16.89 14.77 0.39
CA GLU A 50 16.58 15.90 -0.49
C GLU A 50 15.69 15.46 -1.66
N ILE A 51 14.39 15.70 -1.49
CA ILE A 51 13.34 15.39 -2.46
C ILE A 51 13.61 16.10 -3.79
N GLY A 52 13.48 15.36 -4.89
CA GLY A 52 13.54 15.90 -6.25
C GLY A 52 14.90 15.77 -6.94
N THR A 53 15.96 15.40 -6.20
CA THR A 53 17.30 15.15 -6.75
C THR A 53 17.38 13.83 -7.52
N LEU A 54 18.44 13.65 -8.32
CA LEU A 54 18.69 12.37 -9.00
C LEU A 54 18.90 11.22 -8.00
N ASN A 55 19.55 11.47 -6.86
CA ASN A 55 19.73 10.46 -5.82
C ASN A 55 18.41 10.06 -5.17
N TYR A 56 17.51 11.03 -4.94
CA TYR A 56 16.15 10.76 -4.52
C TYR A 56 15.41 9.86 -5.52
N ILE A 57 15.43 10.20 -6.81
CA ILE A 57 14.80 9.39 -7.87
C ILE A 57 15.39 7.96 -7.86
N LYS A 58 16.72 7.81 -7.82
CA LYS A 58 17.36 6.48 -7.72
C LYS A 58 16.91 5.67 -6.51
N ALA A 59 16.81 6.30 -5.33
CA ALA A 59 16.36 5.62 -4.13
C ALA A 59 14.88 5.20 -4.22
N GLN A 60 14.02 6.09 -4.74
CA GLN A 60 12.60 5.78 -4.88
C GLN A 60 12.32 4.74 -5.97
N ALA A 61 13.15 4.61 -7.00
CA ALA A 61 13.02 3.55 -8.00
C ALA A 61 13.14 2.16 -7.34
N TRP A 62 14.11 1.98 -6.43
CA TRP A 62 14.24 0.74 -5.67
C TRP A 62 13.07 0.50 -4.73
N ASN A 63 12.58 1.53 -4.03
CA ASN A 63 11.38 1.40 -3.19
C ASN A 63 10.16 0.99 -4.03
N PHE A 64 9.97 1.62 -5.19
CA PHE A 64 8.87 1.34 -6.10
C PHE A 64 8.86 -0.11 -6.57
N LYS A 65 10.02 -0.61 -7.02
CA LYS A 65 10.20 -2.03 -7.40
C LYS A 65 9.97 -2.95 -6.21
N LYS A 66 10.63 -2.70 -5.09
CA LYS A 66 10.53 -3.52 -3.87
C LYS A 66 9.09 -3.61 -3.36
N GLY A 67 8.32 -2.53 -3.48
CA GLY A 67 6.89 -2.52 -3.12
C GLY A 67 6.05 -3.54 -3.91
N ARG A 68 6.52 -3.98 -5.08
CA ARG A 68 5.85 -4.94 -5.96
C ARG A 68 6.33 -6.37 -5.80
N GLU A 69 7.48 -6.58 -5.14
CA GLU A 69 7.98 -7.92 -4.82
C GLU A 69 7.01 -8.67 -3.92
N GLN A 70 6.95 -10.00 -4.04
CA GLN A 70 6.10 -10.81 -3.19
C GLN A 70 6.49 -10.65 -1.72
N LYS A 71 5.50 -10.42 -0.87
CA LYS A 71 5.65 -10.40 0.59
C LYS A 71 5.14 -11.70 1.20
N THR A 72 5.97 -12.29 2.04
CA THR A 72 5.60 -13.41 2.92
C THR A 72 4.98 -12.87 4.22
N PRO A 73 3.94 -13.52 4.76
CA PRO A 73 3.44 -13.21 6.09
C PRO A 73 4.52 -13.55 7.13
N GLU A 74 4.96 -12.55 7.89
CA GLU A 74 5.80 -12.77 9.07
C GLU A 74 5.08 -12.24 10.32
N PRO A 75 5.07 -13.00 11.43
CA PRO A 75 4.63 -12.45 12.70
C PRO A 75 5.53 -11.26 13.08
N PRO A 76 4.98 -10.18 13.67
CA PRO A 76 5.79 -9.13 14.24
C PRO A 76 6.82 -9.70 15.22
N LYS A 77 8.08 -9.30 15.09
CA LYS A 77 9.19 -9.71 16.00
C LYS A 77 9.22 -8.89 17.30
N THR A 78 8.13 -8.16 17.58
CA THR A 78 8.00 -7.28 18.74
C THR A 78 7.74 -8.09 19.99
N ILE A 79 8.39 -7.73 21.09
CA ILE A 79 8.09 -8.28 22.42
C ILE A 79 6.72 -7.74 22.85
N PRO A 80 5.73 -8.60 23.16
CA PRO A 80 4.42 -8.16 23.65
C PRO A 80 4.51 -7.42 24.99
N ASP A 81 3.63 -6.45 25.20
CA ASP A 81 3.48 -5.78 26.50
C ASP A 81 2.72 -6.69 27.48
N GLU A 82 3.33 -6.98 28.62
CA GLU A 82 2.76 -7.82 29.67
C GLU A 82 1.45 -7.25 30.25
N MET A 83 1.27 -5.93 30.26
CA MET A 83 0.04 -5.31 30.75
C MET A 83 -1.18 -5.70 29.92
N VAL A 84 -1.02 -5.99 28.63
CA VAL A 84 -2.11 -6.49 27.78
C VAL A 84 -2.64 -7.81 28.32
N GLY A 85 -1.76 -8.72 28.74
CA GLY A 85 -2.15 -10.00 29.34
C GLY A 85 -2.90 -9.83 30.65
N ILE A 86 -2.45 -8.90 31.51
CA ILE A 86 -3.13 -8.59 32.77
C ILE A 86 -4.53 -8.04 32.51
N ILE A 87 -4.69 -7.11 31.56
CA ILE A 87 -6.00 -6.55 31.21
C ILE A 87 -6.92 -7.63 30.63
N LEU A 88 -6.42 -8.49 29.74
CA LEU A 88 -7.18 -9.62 29.19
C LEU A 88 -7.71 -10.54 30.29
N ASN A 89 -6.88 -10.86 31.28
CA ASN A 89 -7.28 -11.72 32.39
C ASN A 89 -8.26 -11.02 33.35
N GLN A 90 -7.91 -9.82 33.83
CA GLN A 90 -8.62 -9.16 34.94
C GLN A 90 -9.90 -8.44 34.51
N TYR A 91 -9.95 -7.93 33.28
CA TYR A 91 -11.11 -7.17 32.78
C TYR A 91 -11.95 -7.96 31.79
N PHE A 92 -11.31 -8.62 30.82
CA PHE A 92 -12.00 -9.42 29.82
C PHE A 92 -12.23 -10.88 30.25
N ASN A 93 -11.79 -11.25 31.46
CA ASN A 93 -11.97 -12.59 32.06
C ASN A 93 -11.39 -13.74 31.21
N VAL A 94 -10.32 -13.48 30.46
CA VAL A 94 -9.60 -14.54 29.73
C VAL A 94 -8.87 -15.45 30.74
N PRO A 95 -9.05 -16.79 30.68
CA PRO A 95 -8.38 -17.72 31.59
C PRO A 95 -6.85 -17.57 31.57
N ALA A 96 -6.21 -17.70 32.74
CA ALA A 96 -4.77 -17.47 32.88
C ALA A 96 -3.91 -18.44 32.03
N ASP A 97 -4.38 -19.66 31.85
CA ASP A 97 -3.77 -20.69 31.01
C ASP A 97 -3.94 -20.43 29.50
N GLU A 98 -4.84 -19.53 29.10
CA GLU A 98 -5.03 -19.11 27.70
C GLU A 98 -4.27 -17.83 27.33
N ILE A 99 -3.76 -17.06 28.31
CA ILE A 99 -3.14 -15.75 28.06
C ILE A 99 -1.96 -15.83 27.09
N GLN A 100 -1.10 -16.84 27.23
CA GLN A 100 0.05 -17.01 26.35
C GLN A 100 -0.40 -17.25 24.91
N LYS A 101 -1.40 -18.11 24.72
CA LYS A 101 -1.98 -18.41 23.41
C LYS A 101 -2.68 -17.21 22.79
N ALA A 102 -3.38 -16.42 23.59
CA ALA A 102 -4.03 -15.18 23.16
C ALA A 102 -3.00 -14.16 22.64
N LYS A 103 -1.86 -14.01 23.33
CA LYS A 103 -0.75 -13.15 22.86
C LYS A 103 -0.19 -13.63 21.52
N GLU A 104 0.05 -14.93 21.36
CA GLU A 104 0.57 -15.52 20.12
C GLU A 104 -0.39 -15.32 18.94
N TRP A 105 -1.69 -15.61 19.13
CA TRP A 105 -2.70 -15.39 18.10
C TRP A 105 -2.89 -13.92 17.76
N HIS A 106 -2.78 -13.02 18.73
CA HIS A 106 -2.82 -11.59 18.49
C HIS A 106 -1.65 -11.13 17.59
N LEU A 107 -0.42 -11.58 17.88
CA LEU A 107 0.75 -11.30 17.03
C LEU A 107 0.55 -11.79 15.59
N LEU A 108 0.08 -13.03 15.42
CA LEU A 108 -0.21 -13.59 14.10
C LEU A 108 -1.31 -12.79 13.37
N SER A 109 -2.35 -12.38 14.11
CA SER A 109 -3.45 -11.58 13.56
C SER A 109 -2.97 -10.22 13.08
N MET A 110 -2.10 -9.53 13.82
CA MET A 110 -1.50 -8.27 13.36
C MET A 110 -0.67 -8.44 12.08
N GLY A 111 0.10 -9.54 11.98
CA GLY A 111 0.83 -9.88 10.76
C GLY A 111 -0.11 -10.09 9.56
N ALA A 112 -1.20 -10.83 9.78
CA ALA A 112 -2.21 -11.07 8.76
C ALA A 112 -2.93 -9.77 8.34
N GLU A 113 -3.32 -8.92 9.29
CA GLU A 113 -3.98 -7.64 9.01
C GLU A 113 -3.12 -6.73 8.11
N ASN A 114 -1.82 -6.64 8.38
CA ASN A 114 -0.88 -5.88 7.56
C ASN A 114 -0.79 -6.46 6.14
N LEU A 115 -0.74 -7.79 6.01
CA LEU A 115 -0.70 -8.45 4.70
C LEU A 115 -2.01 -8.24 3.93
N VAL A 116 -3.17 -8.26 4.58
CA VAL A 116 -4.46 -8.02 3.91
C VAL A 116 -4.49 -6.65 3.24
N GLY A 117 -3.95 -5.61 3.88
CA GLY A 117 -3.82 -4.29 3.27
C GLY A 117 -2.95 -4.29 2.01
N ASP A 118 -1.79 -4.94 2.08
CA ASP A 118 -0.87 -5.08 0.94
C ASP A 118 -1.49 -5.89 -0.22
N LEU A 119 -2.17 -7.00 0.09
CA LEU A 119 -2.85 -7.83 -0.91
C LEU A 119 -4.02 -7.10 -1.57
N LEU A 120 -4.73 -6.24 -0.83
CA LEU A 120 -5.81 -5.42 -1.37
C LEU A 120 -5.28 -4.45 -2.43
N GLU A 121 -4.17 -3.76 -2.15
CA GLU A 121 -3.52 -2.89 -3.13
C GLU A 121 -3.06 -3.68 -4.37
N ARG A 122 -2.44 -4.85 -4.19
CA ARG A 122 -2.00 -5.69 -5.32
C ARG A 122 -3.14 -6.17 -6.19
N TYR A 123 -4.25 -6.60 -5.58
CA TYR A 123 -5.43 -7.06 -6.29
C TYR A 123 -6.04 -5.94 -7.15
N ILE A 124 -6.15 -4.74 -6.57
CA ILE A 124 -6.64 -3.56 -7.29
C ILE A 124 -5.66 -3.19 -8.41
N ALA A 125 -4.34 -3.19 -8.14
CA ALA A 125 -3.32 -2.91 -9.15
C ALA A 125 -3.38 -3.90 -10.33
N HIS A 126 -3.61 -5.19 -10.06
CA HIS A 126 -3.75 -6.21 -11.09
C HIS A 126 -4.90 -5.92 -12.07
N THR A 127 -5.90 -5.16 -11.64
CA THR A 127 -7.03 -4.77 -12.48
C THR A 127 -6.81 -3.40 -13.12
N LEU A 128 -6.50 -2.39 -12.30
CA LEU A 128 -6.49 -1.00 -12.76
C LEU A 128 -5.27 -0.63 -13.60
N GLU A 129 -4.14 -1.35 -13.47
CA GLU A 129 -2.94 -1.01 -14.25
C GLU A 129 -3.14 -1.26 -15.76
N ASP A 130 -4.03 -2.18 -16.14
CA ASP A 130 -4.39 -2.41 -17.55
C ASP A 130 -5.30 -1.30 -18.12
N GLU A 131 -5.91 -0.50 -17.25
CA GLU A 131 -6.72 0.68 -17.61
C GLU A 131 -5.91 1.99 -17.57
N GLY A 132 -4.60 1.90 -17.35
CA GLY A 132 -3.71 3.04 -17.31
C GLY A 132 -3.59 3.72 -15.94
N TRP A 133 -4.21 3.18 -14.88
CA TRP A 133 -3.84 3.59 -13.52
C TRP A 133 -2.43 3.12 -13.19
N VAL A 134 -1.78 3.82 -12.26
CA VAL A 134 -0.46 3.44 -11.76
C VAL A 134 -0.51 3.26 -10.26
N TRP A 135 -0.16 2.06 -9.80
CA TRP A 135 0.03 1.79 -8.37
C TRP A 135 1.31 2.47 -7.86
N CYS A 136 1.18 3.35 -6.88
CA CYS A 136 2.24 4.08 -6.20
C CYS A 136 2.96 3.20 -5.15
N SER A 137 3.41 2.02 -5.58
CA SER A 137 4.04 1.02 -4.74
C SER A 137 5.28 1.55 -4.01
N GLY A 138 5.59 0.97 -2.84
CA GLY A 138 6.80 1.29 -2.09
C GLY A 138 6.73 2.58 -1.27
N SER A 139 5.54 3.12 -1.06
CA SER A 139 5.32 4.37 -0.30
C SER A 139 6.08 5.57 -0.88
N VAL A 140 6.23 5.63 -2.20
CA VAL A 140 6.89 6.75 -2.90
C VAL A 140 6.04 8.03 -2.82
N VAL A 141 4.71 7.87 -2.86
CA VAL A 141 3.72 8.94 -2.74
C VAL A 141 3.02 8.83 -1.39
N ARG A 142 2.87 9.95 -0.68
CA ARG A 142 2.21 10.01 0.61
C ARG A 142 0.69 10.02 0.43
N SER A 143 0.00 9.17 1.19
CA SER A 143 -1.46 9.16 1.29
C SER A 143 -2.21 8.89 -0.02
N VAL A 144 -1.52 8.41 -1.06
CA VAL A 144 -2.08 8.06 -2.36
C VAL A 144 -1.52 6.70 -2.75
N ASP A 145 -2.41 5.78 -3.11
CA ASP A 145 -2.04 4.43 -3.50
C ASP A 145 -2.10 4.27 -5.02
N PHE A 146 -3.03 4.96 -5.70
CA PHE A 146 -3.14 4.94 -7.16
C PHE A 146 -3.27 6.33 -7.75
N ILE A 147 -2.66 6.53 -8.91
CA ILE A 147 -2.79 7.75 -9.71
C ILE A 147 -3.22 7.41 -11.13
N TYR A 148 -3.89 8.34 -11.78
CA TYR A 148 -4.28 8.25 -13.18
C TYR A 148 -4.29 9.65 -13.78
N ARG A 149 -3.92 9.77 -15.05
CA ARG A 149 -4.02 11.02 -15.79
C ARG A 149 -5.11 10.91 -16.82
N ASP A 150 -6.16 11.71 -16.66
CA ASP A 150 -7.29 11.68 -17.58
C ASP A 150 -6.96 12.35 -18.93
N GLU A 151 -7.90 12.25 -19.87
CA GLU A 151 -7.78 12.81 -21.23
C GLU A 151 -7.58 14.34 -21.21
N GLN A 152 -8.07 15.01 -20.17
CA GLN A 152 -7.89 16.45 -19.93
C GLN A 152 -6.55 16.77 -19.22
N ARG A 153 -5.66 15.77 -19.12
CA ARG A 153 -4.34 15.83 -18.48
C ARG A 153 -4.37 16.16 -17.00
N GLN A 154 -5.51 15.98 -16.34
CA GLN A 154 -5.66 16.20 -14.90
C GLN A 154 -5.34 14.93 -14.13
N TRP A 155 -4.74 15.12 -12.96
CA TRP A 155 -4.41 14.02 -12.06
C TRP A 155 -5.62 13.60 -11.24
N GLN A 156 -5.96 12.33 -11.36
CA GLN A 156 -6.85 11.60 -10.46
C GLN A 156 -5.97 10.83 -9.47
N SER A 157 -6.37 10.81 -8.21
CA SER A 157 -5.64 10.11 -7.15
C SER A 157 -6.62 9.37 -6.24
N LEU A 158 -6.22 8.18 -5.82
CA LEU A 158 -7.03 7.27 -5.02
C LEU A 158 -6.23 6.73 -3.85
N GLN A 159 -6.83 6.80 -2.67
CA GLN A 159 -6.38 6.14 -1.47
C GLN A 159 -7.33 4.99 -1.12
N VAL A 160 -6.76 3.80 -0.94
CA VAL A 160 -7.45 2.57 -0.56
C VAL A 160 -7.16 2.24 0.89
N LYS A 161 -8.19 1.80 1.62
CA LYS A 161 -8.07 1.27 2.98
C LYS A 161 -8.78 -0.06 3.10
N ASN A 162 -8.26 -0.96 3.93
CA ASN A 162 -8.96 -2.22 4.19
C ASN A 162 -10.25 -2.01 5.00
N ARG A 163 -10.27 -1.03 5.92
CA ARG A 163 -11.42 -0.75 6.80
C ARG A 163 -11.72 0.75 6.88
N ASP A 164 -12.99 1.08 7.10
CA ASP A 164 -13.48 2.46 7.24
C ASP A 164 -12.78 3.26 8.35
N ASN A 165 -12.39 2.59 9.43
CA ASN A 165 -11.73 3.17 10.60
C ASN A 165 -10.20 2.99 10.62
N SER A 166 -9.58 2.52 9.53
CA SER A 166 -8.12 2.35 9.44
C SER A 166 -7.35 3.65 9.21
N GLU A 167 -8.04 4.78 9.07
CA GLU A 167 -7.39 6.06 8.81
C GLU A 167 -6.89 6.72 10.08
N ASN A 168 -5.59 7.05 10.10
CA ASN A 168 -4.98 7.84 11.16
C ASN A 168 -5.01 9.35 10.84
N SER A 169 -4.82 10.18 11.86
CA SER A 169 -4.87 11.65 11.76
C SER A 169 -3.85 12.24 10.79
N SER A 170 -2.71 11.58 10.59
CA SER A 170 -1.69 12.04 9.64
C SER A 170 -2.12 11.85 8.18
N SER A 171 -2.82 10.77 7.87
CA SER A 171 -3.36 10.53 6.52
C SER A 171 -4.52 11.47 6.20
N SER A 172 -5.37 11.76 7.18
CA SER A 172 -6.52 12.66 6.97
C SER A 172 -6.10 14.11 6.78
N ALA A 173 -5.08 14.57 7.51
CA ALA A 173 -4.55 15.93 7.39
C ALA A 173 -4.00 16.22 5.98
N ILE A 174 -3.36 15.25 5.33
CA ILE A 174 -2.84 15.40 3.96
C ILE A 174 -3.98 15.41 2.95
N ARG A 175 -5.05 14.64 3.16
CA ARG A 175 -6.20 14.62 2.24
C ARG A 175 -7.04 15.88 2.32
N ASN A 176 -7.19 16.48 3.50
CA ASN A 176 -8.04 17.66 3.68
C ASN A 176 -7.59 18.81 2.76
N GLY A 177 -8.44 19.18 1.80
CA GLY A 177 -8.14 20.20 0.79
C GLY A 177 -7.49 19.67 -0.50
N THR A 178 -7.38 18.35 -0.68
CA THR A 178 -6.88 17.71 -1.91
C THR A 178 -8.00 16.95 -2.65
N PRO A 179 -7.89 16.75 -3.98
CA PRO A 179 -8.84 15.96 -4.75
C PRO A 179 -8.66 14.43 -4.58
N ILE A 180 -7.89 13.97 -3.58
CA ILE A 180 -7.63 12.53 -3.36
C ILE A 180 -8.94 11.83 -3.00
N LYS A 181 -9.39 10.93 -3.87
CA LYS A 181 -10.54 10.07 -3.62
C LYS A 181 -10.14 9.04 -2.55
N LYS A 182 -11.01 8.78 -1.59
CA LYS A 182 -10.80 7.75 -0.57
C LYS A 182 -11.84 6.65 -0.73
N TRP A 183 -11.38 5.41 -0.72
CA TRP A 183 -12.23 4.23 -0.69
C TRP A 183 -11.75 3.26 0.39
N HIS A 184 -12.68 2.48 0.95
CA HIS A 184 -12.38 1.43 1.92
C HIS A 184 -13.12 0.14 1.55
N ARG A 185 -12.58 -1.04 1.91
CA ARG A 185 -13.18 -2.34 1.58
C ARG A 185 -14.29 -2.79 2.54
N THR A 186 -14.02 -2.75 3.85
CA THR A 186 -14.92 -3.32 4.88
C THR A 186 -15.37 -2.28 5.91
N PHE A 187 -16.51 -2.55 6.55
CA PHE A 187 -17.08 -1.68 7.58
C PHE A 187 -16.73 -2.16 8.99
N SER A 188 -16.47 -1.23 9.91
CA SER A 188 -16.13 -1.59 11.29
C SER A 188 -17.34 -1.97 12.15
N LYS A 189 -18.53 -1.48 11.79
CA LYS A 189 -19.76 -1.59 12.60
C LYS A 189 -20.92 -2.32 11.90
N LYS A 190 -20.72 -2.86 10.70
CA LYS A 190 -21.73 -3.66 9.98
C LYS A 190 -21.07 -4.73 9.12
N GLN A 191 -21.82 -5.77 8.79
CA GLN A 191 -21.39 -6.80 7.86
C GLN A 191 -21.43 -6.30 6.41
N GLY A 192 -20.68 -6.98 5.54
CA GLY A 192 -20.60 -6.70 4.10
C GLY A 192 -19.35 -5.90 3.68
N ASP A 193 -19.27 -5.67 2.39
CA ASP A 193 -18.17 -4.98 1.71
C ASP A 193 -18.67 -3.70 1.00
N ASN A 194 -17.72 -2.91 0.53
CA ASN A 194 -17.96 -1.61 -0.08
C ASN A 194 -17.53 -1.54 -1.56
N TRP A 195 -17.37 -2.69 -2.23
CA TRP A 195 -16.93 -2.75 -3.64
C TRP A 195 -17.89 -2.03 -4.59
N LYS A 196 -19.20 -2.05 -4.31
CA LYS A 196 -20.21 -1.32 -5.08
C LYS A 196 -20.01 0.20 -5.12
N ASN A 197 -19.29 0.75 -4.14
CA ASN A 197 -18.98 2.18 -4.05
C ASN A 197 -17.53 2.49 -4.47
N PHE A 198 -16.85 1.57 -5.16
CA PHE A 198 -15.52 1.83 -5.70
C PHE A 198 -15.58 3.04 -6.65
N PRO A 199 -14.69 4.04 -6.53
CA PRO A 199 -14.90 5.36 -7.10
C PRO A 199 -14.59 5.48 -8.59
N LEU A 200 -14.61 4.37 -9.32
CA LEU A 200 -14.40 4.27 -10.77
C LEU A 200 -15.65 3.70 -11.44
N THR A 201 -16.06 4.33 -12.54
CA THR A 201 -17.32 4.06 -13.28
C THR A 201 -17.33 2.75 -14.06
N THR A 202 -16.17 2.12 -14.23
CA THR A 202 -16.04 0.98 -15.12
C THR A 202 -16.21 -0.31 -14.31
N PRO A 203 -17.10 -1.24 -14.72
CA PRO A 203 -17.40 -2.45 -13.98
C PRO A 203 -16.25 -3.44 -14.18
N HIS A 204 -15.26 -3.37 -13.30
CA HIS A 204 -14.22 -4.37 -13.28
C HIS A 204 -14.63 -5.51 -12.37
N ASN A 205 -14.00 -6.67 -12.60
CA ASN A 205 -14.10 -7.86 -11.75
C ASN A 205 -13.61 -7.63 -10.30
N LEU A 206 -13.57 -6.38 -9.82
CA LEU A 206 -13.36 -5.97 -8.44
C LEU A 206 -14.58 -6.36 -7.60
N SER A 207 -14.42 -7.43 -6.85
CA SER A 207 -15.45 -7.93 -5.93
C SER A 207 -14.78 -8.59 -4.73
N GLU A 208 -15.54 -8.75 -3.65
CA GLU A 208 -15.05 -9.45 -2.46
C GLU A 208 -14.72 -10.91 -2.77
N GLU A 209 -15.52 -11.56 -3.62
CA GLU A 209 -15.29 -12.94 -4.06
C GLU A 209 -13.98 -13.09 -4.84
N ASN A 210 -13.72 -12.19 -5.80
CA ASN A 210 -12.51 -12.24 -6.59
C ASN A 210 -11.26 -11.82 -5.79
N PHE A 211 -11.42 -10.91 -4.83
CA PHE A 211 -10.36 -10.59 -3.87
C PHE A 211 -9.98 -11.81 -3.04
N GLN A 212 -10.96 -12.55 -2.51
CA GLN A 212 -10.70 -13.79 -1.76
C GLN A 212 -9.95 -14.83 -2.60
N LYS A 213 -10.40 -15.08 -3.83
CA LYS A 213 -9.71 -15.98 -4.77
C LYS A 213 -8.28 -15.52 -5.06
N PHE A 214 -8.07 -14.22 -5.25
CA PHE A 214 -6.73 -13.65 -5.44
C PHE A 214 -5.83 -13.92 -4.24
N VAL A 215 -6.31 -13.69 -3.02
CA VAL A 215 -5.57 -13.94 -1.77
C VAL A 215 -5.23 -15.42 -1.60
N GLU A 216 -6.20 -16.32 -1.82
CA GLU A 216 -5.99 -17.76 -1.72
C GLU A 216 -4.90 -18.24 -2.68
N ASN A 217 -5.00 -17.86 -3.96
CA ASN A 217 -4.01 -18.19 -4.98
C ASN A 217 -2.62 -17.63 -4.62
N TYR A 218 -2.56 -16.38 -4.14
CA TYR A 218 -1.31 -15.76 -3.72
C TYR A 218 -0.64 -16.53 -2.58
N LEU A 219 -1.40 -16.91 -1.55
CA LEU A 219 -0.87 -17.66 -0.41
C LEU A 219 -0.47 -19.10 -0.77
N GLN A 220 -1.21 -19.76 -1.66
CA GLN A 220 -0.85 -21.07 -2.18
C GLN A 220 0.47 -21.03 -2.97
N ASN A 221 0.64 -20.02 -3.83
CA ASN A 221 1.87 -19.81 -4.57
C ASN A 221 3.08 -19.59 -3.66
N LEU A 222 2.93 -18.79 -2.59
CA LEU A 222 3.99 -18.60 -1.60
C LEU A 222 4.41 -19.92 -0.93
N LYS A 223 3.44 -20.75 -0.54
CA LYS A 223 3.72 -22.06 0.07
C LYS A 223 4.45 -22.99 -0.89
N ASN A 224 4.09 -22.98 -2.17
CA ASN A 224 4.75 -23.80 -3.18
C ASN A 224 6.21 -23.38 -3.41
N ILE A 225 6.52 -22.08 -3.39
CA ILE A 225 7.89 -21.58 -3.48
C ILE A 225 8.69 -22.06 -2.25
N MET A 226 8.16 -21.85 -1.05
CA MET A 226 8.81 -22.27 0.20
C MET A 226 8.99 -23.79 0.35
N SER A 227 8.20 -24.60 -0.35
CA SER A 227 8.29 -26.07 -0.29
C SER A 227 9.32 -26.63 -1.28
N ASN A 228 9.77 -25.83 -2.24
CA ASN A 228 10.72 -26.20 -3.29
C ASN A 228 12.13 -25.64 -3.04
N ASP A 229 12.30 -24.80 -2.01
CA ASP A 229 13.58 -24.29 -1.49
C ASP A 229 14.06 -25.14 -0.28
#